data_AF-A0A9P7KR00-F1
#
_entry.id   AF-A0A9P7KR00-F1
#
_cell.length_a   1.000
_cell.length_b   1.000
_cell.length_c   1.000
_cell.angle_alpha   90.00
_cell.angle_beta   90.00
_cell.angle_gamma   90.00
#
_symmetry.space_group_name_H-M   'P 1'
#
loop_
_entity.id
_entity.type
_entity.pdbx_description
1 polymer ?
#
loop_
_entity_poly.entity_id
_entity_poly.type
_entity_poly.pdbx_seq_one_letter_code
_entity_poly.pdbx_strand_id
1 'polypeptide(L)'
;MFRPAAAATLQTGEKAKMFWKRTSEAEGSYYVVNKKQHYPKRPKENEYFQINDLLLDLDDMFSKTVRPVEEEDDIRALKKWSRDYKREGIQGELHRLERTLEWSRLEAFNIRSGSSNSWRLGSHDIFSAALRAPSVAPLIDRSEGSTNILTTKTQPNTLHRICSKNGISHQIVNNDPLLLQWLKKQTQLSESEQISKKPRSLPLQFSAALKSQDSITSMRRLVSQLLSSDPSSISWLSTNDMSSDIRDACETLWKPDVLQTSYDLLVFLGNLDQRLLARGSHIGGPLCGFGLRLSAAVCKPSVTRKYHSIGSESGYWTECEQGLRDIHDSLETYLRHFSTTSSSTSIGLLDRQGLLKLLIGDADQGSTSLQESFRSLIISYLRTQGESKQGIMQTALSAYRIYIFLLGHLGARALLLYEKRASATIKNLLNEKQGEVGGQAEAIVTEALQTADNISVVAPSHDAVSTNLNMADCAMLDLEAIEKQGHPQR
;
A
#
# COMPACT_ATOMS: atom_id res chain seq x y z
N MET A 1 -86.78 5.21 21.75
CA MET A 1 -85.35 4.93 21.48
C MET A 1 -84.57 6.22 21.66
N PHE A 2 -83.60 6.18 22.57
CA PHE A 2 -82.42 7.06 22.78
C PHE A 2 -82.63 8.60 22.87
N ARG A 3 -82.64 9.22 24.06
CA ARG A 3 -81.51 9.66 24.96
C ARG A 3 -80.66 10.83 24.40
N PRO A 4 -80.09 11.70 25.26
CA PRO A 4 -80.55 13.08 25.43
C PRO A 4 -79.44 14.13 25.20
N ALA A 5 -79.79 15.40 25.46
CA ALA A 5 -78.93 16.59 25.44
C ALA A 5 -77.51 16.34 25.96
N ALA A 6 -76.52 16.60 25.10
CA ALA A 6 -75.12 16.64 25.49
C ALA A 6 -74.84 17.98 26.21
N ALA A 7 -74.64 17.89 27.52
CA ALA A 7 -74.04 18.95 28.30
C ALA A 7 -72.64 19.26 27.73
N ALA A 8 -72.45 20.48 27.26
CA ALA A 8 -71.13 21.02 26.96
C ALA A 8 -70.38 21.19 28.30
N THR A 9 -69.64 20.17 28.68
CA THR A 9 -68.64 20.26 29.76
C THR A 9 -67.56 21.21 29.25
N LEU A 10 -67.59 22.46 29.70
CA LEU A 10 -66.43 23.36 29.64
C LEU A 10 -65.29 22.66 30.39
N GLN A 11 -64.43 21.95 29.65
CA GLN A 11 -63.12 21.58 30.16
C GLN A 11 -62.37 22.90 30.36
N THR A 12 -62.44 23.44 31.57
CA THR A 12 -61.47 24.39 32.08
C THR A 12 -60.11 23.71 32.00
N GLY A 13 -59.40 23.95 30.90
CA GLY A 13 -57.99 23.61 30.77
C GLY A 13 -57.25 24.38 31.85
N GLU A 14 -56.97 23.71 32.96
CA GLU A 14 -56.12 24.25 34.01
C GLU A 14 -54.74 24.51 33.39
N LYS A 15 -54.48 25.78 33.05
CA LYS A 15 -53.15 26.23 32.66
C LYS A 15 -52.22 25.93 33.83
N ALA A 16 -51.27 25.01 33.62
CA ALA A 16 -50.27 24.68 34.62
C ALA A 16 -49.53 25.96 35.05
N LYS A 17 -49.72 26.37 36.30
CA LYS A 17 -49.09 27.58 36.85
C LYS A 17 -47.57 27.40 36.86
N MET A 18 -46.85 28.38 36.31
CA MET A 18 -45.39 28.41 36.20
C MET A 18 -44.69 28.35 37.57
N PHE A 19 -45.40 28.78 38.62
CA PHE A 19 -44.92 28.80 39.99
C PHE A 19 -45.96 28.16 40.93
N TRP A 20 -45.49 27.27 41.80
CA TRP A 20 -46.26 26.80 42.96
C TRP A 20 -45.81 27.52 44.23
N LYS A 21 -46.78 27.93 45.05
CA LYS A 21 -46.55 28.50 46.37
C LYS A 21 -46.24 27.35 47.32
N ARG A 22 -45.07 27.36 47.96
CA ARG A 22 -44.74 26.50 49.08
C ARG A 22 -44.73 27.32 50.36
N THR A 23 -45.29 26.75 51.41
CA THR A 23 -45.27 27.31 52.76
C THR A 23 -44.34 26.46 53.61
N SER A 24 -43.31 27.08 54.18
CA SER A 24 -42.43 26.46 55.19
C SER A 24 -42.61 27.24 56.49
N GLU A 25 -42.71 26.54 57.62
CA GLU A 25 -43.00 27.16 58.93
C GLU A 25 -41.88 28.09 59.42
N ALA A 26 -40.65 27.98 58.89
CA ALA A 26 -39.52 28.82 59.28
C ALA A 26 -39.31 30.09 58.43
N GLU A 27 -39.83 30.13 57.20
CA GLU A 27 -39.46 31.16 56.21
C GLU A 27 -40.66 31.82 55.51
N GLY A 28 -41.88 31.49 55.93
CA GLY A 28 -43.09 31.97 55.29
C GLY A 28 -43.30 31.36 53.90
N SER A 29 -44.23 31.95 53.14
CA SER A 29 -44.60 31.39 51.84
C SER A 29 -43.73 31.93 50.70
N TYR A 30 -43.07 31.04 49.95
CA TYR A 30 -42.25 31.39 48.78
C TYR A 30 -42.67 30.60 47.54
N TYR A 31 -42.37 31.13 46.36
CA TYR A 31 -42.78 30.55 45.08
C TYR A 31 -41.60 29.85 44.42
N VAL A 32 -41.81 28.63 43.93
CA VAL A 32 -40.77 27.84 43.24
C VAL A 32 -41.17 27.59 41.78
N VAL A 33 -40.22 27.67 40.84
CA VAL A 33 -40.47 27.43 39.41
C VAL A 33 -40.75 25.94 39.16
N ASN A 34 -41.80 25.64 38.41
CA ASN A 34 -42.12 24.27 37.99
C ASN A 34 -41.14 23.81 36.89
N LYS A 35 -40.23 22.88 37.22
CA LYS A 35 -39.19 22.35 36.30
C LYS A 35 -39.65 21.23 35.36
N LYS A 36 -40.94 20.87 35.34
CA LYS A 36 -41.44 19.93 34.32
C LYS A 36 -41.41 20.62 32.95
N GLN A 37 -40.40 20.31 32.14
CA GLN A 37 -40.34 20.66 30.73
C GLN A 37 -41.51 19.96 30.01
N HIS A 38 -42.62 20.68 29.85
CA HIS A 38 -43.55 20.36 28.77
C HIS A 38 -42.93 20.89 27.49
N TYR A 39 -42.30 19.99 26.73
CA TYR A 39 -42.06 20.27 25.32
C TYR A 39 -43.42 20.67 24.73
N PRO A 40 -43.55 21.87 24.13
CA PRO A 40 -44.78 22.21 23.44
C PRO A 40 -45.03 21.10 22.42
N LYS A 41 -46.16 20.40 22.56
CA LYS A 41 -46.57 19.43 21.55
C LYS A 41 -46.60 20.20 20.23
N ARG A 42 -45.90 19.70 19.21
CA ARG A 42 -46.06 20.25 17.86
C ARG A 42 -47.56 20.21 17.56
N PRO A 43 -48.19 21.34 17.18
CA PRO A 43 -49.59 21.34 16.83
C PRO A 43 -49.81 20.32 15.71
N LYS A 44 -50.95 19.64 15.74
CA LYS A 44 -51.29 18.69 14.66
C LYS A 44 -51.32 19.47 13.34
N GLU A 45 -50.99 18.82 12.23
CA GLU A 45 -50.82 19.47 10.91
C GLU A 45 -52.03 20.31 10.43
N ASN A 46 -53.20 20.14 11.07
CA ASN A 46 -54.42 20.91 10.78
C ASN A 46 -54.67 22.12 11.70
N GLU A 47 -53.81 22.39 12.69
CA GLU A 47 -53.98 23.49 13.67
C GLU A 47 -53.12 24.73 13.34
N TYR A 48 -52.25 24.68 12.32
CA TYR A 48 -51.45 25.83 11.90
C TYR A 48 -52.30 27.00 11.35
N PHE A 49 -53.58 26.76 11.05
CA PHE A 49 -54.53 27.72 10.51
C PHE A 49 -55.80 27.86 11.35
N GLN A 50 -55.75 27.59 12.65
CA GLN A 50 -56.77 28.15 13.55
C GLN A 50 -56.47 29.64 13.71
N ILE A 51 -56.88 30.40 12.69
CA ILE A 51 -57.07 31.84 12.77
C ILE A 51 -58.02 32.00 13.97
N ASN A 52 -57.52 32.60 15.06
CA ASN A 52 -58.41 33.06 16.11
C ASN A 52 -59.49 33.89 15.43
N ASP A 53 -60.76 33.73 15.81
CA ASP A 53 -61.87 34.64 15.48
C ASP A 53 -61.64 36.03 16.13
N LEU A 54 -60.44 36.59 16.00
CA LEU A 54 -60.25 38.01 15.92
C LEU A 54 -60.99 38.42 14.65
N LEU A 55 -62.26 38.77 14.82
CA LEU A 55 -62.95 39.69 13.93
C LEU A 55 -62.06 40.92 13.80
N LEU A 56 -61.20 40.87 12.79
CA LEU A 56 -60.62 42.03 12.18
C LEU A 56 -61.81 42.71 11.51
N ASP A 57 -62.46 43.64 12.24
CA ASP A 57 -63.33 44.66 11.67
C ASP A 57 -62.46 45.55 10.77
N LEU A 58 -62.03 44.98 9.64
CA LEU A 58 -61.35 45.68 8.58
C LEU A 58 -62.44 46.28 7.72
N ASP A 59 -62.60 47.59 7.90
CA ASP A 59 -63.06 48.59 6.94
C ASP A 59 -64.22 48.18 6.03
N ASP A 60 -65.36 48.81 6.32
CA ASP A 60 -66.58 48.82 5.52
C ASP A 60 -66.27 48.72 4.01
N MET A 61 -66.86 47.74 3.31
CA MET A 61 -66.69 47.51 1.87
C MET A 61 -67.05 48.74 1.02
N PHE A 62 -67.68 49.75 1.62
CA PHE A 62 -68.04 51.03 1.01
C PHE A 62 -67.14 52.20 1.41
N SER A 63 -66.02 51.95 2.09
CA SER A 63 -65.00 52.96 2.36
C SER A 63 -64.46 53.52 1.05
N LYS A 64 -64.69 54.82 0.78
CA LYS A 64 -64.21 55.55 -0.41
C LYS A 64 -62.69 55.49 -0.62
N THR A 65 -61.93 55.00 0.36
CA THR A 65 -60.46 54.93 0.33
C THR A 65 -59.92 53.57 -0.10
N VAL A 66 -60.75 52.53 -0.12
CA VAL A 66 -60.33 51.17 -0.49
C VAL A 66 -60.98 50.79 -1.82
N ARG A 67 -60.16 50.55 -2.85
CA ARG A 67 -60.67 50.09 -4.14
C ARG A 67 -61.06 48.61 -4.03
N PRO A 68 -62.18 48.17 -4.64
CA PRO A 68 -62.50 46.75 -4.72
C PRO A 68 -61.40 46.00 -5.49
N VAL A 69 -61.11 44.78 -5.05
CA VAL A 69 -60.13 43.91 -5.70
C VAL A 69 -60.63 43.54 -7.10
N GLU A 70 -59.81 43.82 -8.11
CA GLU A 70 -60.11 43.47 -9.51
C GLU A 70 -59.50 42.10 -9.84
N GLU A 71 -60.01 41.43 -10.89
CA GLU A 71 -59.51 40.11 -11.30
C GLU A 71 -58.01 40.16 -11.68
N GLU A 72 -57.51 41.30 -12.16
CA GLU A 72 -56.08 41.52 -12.39
C GLU A 72 -55.24 41.61 -11.11
N ASP A 73 -55.83 41.98 -9.98
CA ASP A 73 -55.17 41.98 -8.67
C ASP A 73 -54.99 40.55 -8.15
N ASP A 74 -55.99 39.70 -8.35
CA ASP A 74 -55.90 38.28 -8.03
C ASP A 74 -54.84 37.59 -8.88
N ILE A 75 -54.78 37.88 -10.19
CA ILE A 75 -53.73 37.36 -11.08
C ILE A 75 -52.33 37.86 -10.65
N ARG A 76 -52.20 39.13 -10.23
CA ARG A 76 -50.94 39.69 -9.70
C ARG A 76 -50.54 39.08 -8.36
N ALA A 77 -51.49 38.84 -7.47
CA ALA A 77 -51.27 38.16 -6.20
C ALA A 77 -50.84 36.71 -6.44
N LEU A 78 -51.54 35.98 -7.31
CA LEU A 78 -51.19 34.61 -7.67
C LEU A 78 -49.79 34.53 -8.29
N LYS A 79 -49.40 35.50 -9.14
CA LYS A 79 -48.05 35.58 -9.73
C LYS A 79 -46.96 35.93 -8.70
N LYS A 80 -47.29 36.77 -7.70
CA LYS A 80 -46.37 37.13 -6.61
C LYS A 80 -46.20 36.00 -5.60
N TRP A 81 -47.19 35.12 -5.47
CA TRP A 81 -47.20 33.98 -4.54
C TRP A 81 -46.91 32.64 -5.24
N SER A 82 -46.91 32.61 -6.57
CA SER A 82 -46.53 31.44 -7.36
C SER A 82 -45.04 31.13 -7.14
N ARG A 83 -44.77 29.84 -6.90
CA ARG A 83 -43.48 29.17 -6.69
C ARG A 83 -42.26 30.03 -7.05
N ASP A 84 -41.63 30.59 -6.01
CA ASP A 84 -40.32 31.20 -6.13
C ASP A 84 -39.33 30.16 -6.68
N TYR A 85 -38.88 30.32 -7.92
CA TYR A 85 -37.83 29.50 -8.53
C TYR A 85 -36.56 29.44 -7.66
N LYS A 86 -36.32 30.50 -6.87
CA LYS A 86 -35.25 30.54 -5.87
C LYS A 86 -35.48 29.55 -4.73
N ARG A 87 -36.72 29.38 -4.27
CA ARG A 87 -37.08 28.45 -3.20
C ARG A 87 -36.96 27.00 -3.67
N GLU A 88 -37.41 26.71 -4.89
CA GLU A 88 -37.22 25.38 -5.50
C GLU A 88 -35.74 25.08 -5.75
N GLY A 89 -34.96 26.07 -6.21
CA GLY A 89 -33.51 25.97 -6.34
C GLY A 89 -32.83 25.63 -5.01
N ILE A 90 -33.15 26.38 -3.94
CA ILE A 90 -32.61 26.13 -2.59
C ILE A 90 -33.03 24.76 -2.07
N GLN A 91 -34.28 24.35 -2.28
CA GLN A 91 -34.76 23.03 -1.85
C GLN A 91 -34.08 21.89 -2.62
N GLY A 92 -33.83 22.07 -3.92
CA GLY A 92 -33.04 21.14 -4.73
C GLY A 92 -31.58 21.05 -4.26
N GLU A 93 -30.97 22.18 -3.91
CA GLU A 93 -29.63 22.20 -3.33
C GLU A 93 -29.57 21.54 -1.96
N LEU A 94 -30.57 21.76 -1.11
CA LEU A 94 -30.69 21.11 0.20
C LEU A 94 -30.74 19.59 0.04
N HIS A 95 -31.62 19.08 -0.82
CA HIS A 95 -31.73 17.64 -1.07
C HIS A 95 -30.44 17.04 -1.68
N ARG A 96 -29.74 17.80 -2.52
CA ARG A 96 -28.42 17.37 -3.03
C ARG A 96 -27.42 17.26 -1.88
N LEU A 97 -27.35 18.25 -1.00
CA LEU A 97 -26.45 18.25 0.16
C LEU A 97 -26.79 17.12 1.14
N GLU A 98 -28.07 16.88 1.42
CA GLU A 98 -28.53 15.77 2.27
C GLU A 98 -28.07 14.42 1.70
N ARG A 99 -28.28 14.18 0.40
CA ARG A 99 -27.85 12.96 -0.27
C ARG A 99 -26.32 12.80 -0.23
N THR A 100 -25.57 13.87 -0.48
CA THR A 100 -24.10 13.84 -0.39
C THR A 100 -23.64 13.52 1.04
N LEU A 101 -24.32 14.04 2.05
CA LEU A 101 -24.00 13.81 3.45
C LEU A 101 -24.32 12.38 3.88
N GLU A 102 -25.46 11.82 3.47
CA GLU A 102 -25.80 10.41 3.70
C GLU A 102 -24.79 9.48 3.03
N TRP A 103 -24.46 9.74 1.76
CA TRP A 103 -23.46 8.96 1.03
C TRP A 103 -22.08 9.03 1.70
N SER A 104 -21.64 10.22 2.11
CA SER A 104 -20.37 10.39 2.82
C SER A 104 -20.34 9.66 4.17
N ARG A 105 -21.46 9.64 4.91
CA ARG A 105 -21.57 8.90 6.17
C ARG A 105 -21.51 7.39 5.95
N LEU A 106 -22.22 6.90 4.94
CA LEU A 106 -22.19 5.49 4.57
C LEU A 106 -20.78 5.06 4.15
N GLU A 107 -20.10 5.88 3.36
CA GLU A 107 -18.74 5.61 2.91
C GLU A 107 -17.74 5.61 4.08
N ALA A 108 -17.81 6.60 4.97
CA ALA A 108 -16.97 6.63 6.18
C ALA A 108 -17.25 5.42 7.10
N PHE A 109 -18.51 4.98 7.20
CA PHE A 109 -18.87 3.78 7.94
C PHE A 109 -18.30 2.50 7.29
N ASN A 110 -18.35 2.38 5.97
CA ASN A 110 -17.77 1.25 5.23
C ASN A 110 -16.25 1.19 5.41
N ILE A 111 -15.57 2.34 5.34
CA ILE A 111 -14.12 2.44 5.59
C ILE A 111 -13.77 2.01 7.02
N ARG A 112 -14.58 2.39 8.01
CA ARG A 112 -14.36 2.05 9.42
C ARG A 112 -14.62 0.57 9.72
N SER A 113 -15.70 0.03 9.17
CA SER A 113 -16.16 -1.32 9.45
C SER A 113 -15.43 -2.41 8.66
N GLY A 114 -14.84 -2.07 7.51
CA GLY A 114 -14.02 -2.98 6.73
C GLY A 114 -12.64 -3.18 7.35
N SER A 115 -12.32 -4.41 7.78
CA SER A 115 -10.99 -4.76 8.27
C SER A 115 -9.90 -4.66 7.19
N SER A 116 -10.29 -4.76 5.91
CA SER A 116 -9.39 -4.77 4.74
C SER A 116 -9.48 -3.49 3.91
N ASN A 117 -9.70 -2.32 4.54
CA ASN A 117 -9.72 -1.03 3.84
C ASN A 117 -8.44 -0.22 4.12
N SER A 118 -7.66 0.06 3.07
CA SER A 118 -6.38 0.79 3.18
C SER A 118 -6.51 2.22 3.72
N TRP A 119 -7.72 2.80 3.75
CA TRP A 119 -8.01 4.14 4.28
C TRP A 119 -8.41 4.18 5.74
N ARG A 120 -8.60 3.01 6.36
CA ARG A 120 -8.94 2.91 7.78
C ARG A 120 -7.88 3.62 8.63
N LEU A 121 -8.31 4.25 9.72
CA LEU A 121 -7.41 4.90 10.65
C LEU A 121 -6.63 3.85 11.46
N GLY A 122 -5.31 3.86 11.33
CA GLY A 122 -4.41 3.04 12.15
C GLY A 122 -3.78 3.84 13.29
N SER A 123 -3.21 3.14 14.26
CA SER A 123 -2.42 3.76 15.35
C SER A 123 -1.28 4.63 14.81
N HIS A 124 -0.60 4.18 13.75
CA HIS A 124 0.44 4.94 13.06
C HIS A 124 -0.06 6.29 12.52
N ASP A 125 -1.31 6.40 12.09
CA ASP A 125 -1.87 7.66 11.57
C ASP A 125 -2.07 8.67 12.71
N ILE A 126 -2.48 8.19 13.89
CA ILE A 126 -2.62 9.00 15.11
C ILE A 126 -1.25 9.47 15.58
N PHE A 127 -0.26 8.58 15.64
CA PHE A 127 1.11 8.95 16.00
C PHE A 127 1.70 9.94 14.98
N SER A 128 1.48 9.72 13.69
CA SER A 128 1.95 10.64 12.65
C SER A 128 1.29 12.01 12.74
N ALA A 129 0.01 12.08 13.14
CA ALA A 129 -0.67 13.32 13.45
C ALA A 129 -0.10 13.99 14.72
N ALA A 130 0.23 13.20 15.75
CA ALA A 130 0.73 13.72 17.02
C ALA A 130 2.14 14.31 16.88
N LEU A 131 2.97 13.70 16.05
CA LEU A 131 4.31 14.19 15.73
C LEU A 131 4.31 15.47 14.87
N ARG A 132 3.18 15.82 14.23
CA ARG A 132 3.04 17.09 13.49
C ARG A 132 2.68 18.27 14.38
N ALA A 133 2.20 18.01 15.60
CA ALA A 133 1.84 19.08 16.50
C ALA A 133 3.03 20.04 16.66
N PRO A 134 2.82 21.37 16.59
CA PRO A 134 3.87 22.31 16.90
C PRO A 134 4.38 21.97 18.29
N SER A 135 5.67 21.63 18.37
CA SER A 135 6.35 21.41 19.63
C SER A 135 6.24 22.69 20.45
N VAL A 136 5.21 22.80 21.28
CA VAL A 136 5.21 23.70 22.44
C VAL A 136 6.00 22.97 23.53
N ALA A 137 7.26 22.65 23.24
CA ALA A 137 8.24 22.46 24.28
C ALA A 137 8.64 23.87 24.74
N PRO A 138 8.49 24.20 26.03
CA PRO A 138 9.06 25.44 26.52
C PRO A 138 10.59 25.26 26.52
N LEU A 139 11.29 26.30 26.05
CA LEU A 139 12.72 26.56 26.25
C LEU A 139 13.68 25.67 25.43
N ILE A 140 14.09 26.16 24.26
CA ILE A 140 15.48 26.59 23.99
C ILE A 140 15.37 27.57 22.82
N ASP A 141 15.94 28.76 23.04
CA ASP A 141 16.13 29.84 22.08
C ASP A 141 16.50 29.30 20.69
N ARG A 142 15.60 29.46 19.70
CA ARG A 142 15.91 29.14 18.31
C ARG A 142 15.35 30.22 17.40
N SER A 143 16.23 31.20 17.19
CA SER A 143 16.39 32.05 16.01
C SER A 143 15.27 31.94 14.98
N GLU A 144 14.58 33.06 14.80
CA GLU A 144 13.77 33.36 13.63
C GLU A 144 14.52 32.98 12.36
N GLY A 145 14.08 31.88 11.75
CA GLY A 145 14.62 31.33 10.53
C GLY A 145 13.43 30.95 9.65
N SER A 146 12.85 31.97 9.03
CA SER A 146 11.90 31.85 7.94
C SER A 146 12.40 30.85 6.90
N THR A 147 11.69 29.73 6.73
CA THR A 147 11.66 28.99 5.47
C THR A 147 10.23 28.89 4.99
N ASN A 148 9.71 30.04 4.55
CA ASN A 148 8.76 30.08 3.45
C ASN A 148 9.47 29.61 2.17
N ILE A 149 9.49 28.32 1.88
CA ILE A 149 9.79 27.84 0.53
C ILE A 149 8.92 26.62 0.23
N LEU A 150 8.03 26.79 -0.75
CA LEU A 150 7.77 25.89 -1.89
C LEU A 150 6.27 25.83 -2.24
N THR A 151 5.90 26.80 -3.07
CA THR A 151 4.91 26.62 -4.14
C THR A 151 5.39 25.54 -5.11
N THR A 152 5.16 24.28 -4.77
CA THR A 152 5.00 23.20 -5.75
C THR A 152 3.62 22.61 -5.49
N LYS A 153 2.91 22.19 -6.54
CA LYS A 153 1.65 21.44 -6.43
C LYS A 153 1.94 20.15 -5.64
N THR A 154 1.95 20.27 -4.32
CA THR A 154 2.32 19.22 -3.40
C THR A 154 1.12 18.30 -3.37
N GLN A 155 1.29 17.08 -3.90
CA GLN A 155 0.38 15.97 -3.70
C GLN A 155 -0.19 16.05 -2.27
N PRO A 156 -1.52 15.96 -2.07
CA PRO A 156 -2.10 16.08 -0.75
C PRO A 156 -1.39 15.07 0.16
N ASN A 157 -0.72 15.60 1.17
CA ASN A 157 0.05 14.83 2.14
C ASN A 157 -0.79 13.62 2.58
N THR A 158 -0.21 12.41 2.67
CA THR A 158 -0.94 11.14 2.90
C THR A 158 -1.97 11.26 4.02
N LEU A 159 -1.66 12.00 5.09
CA LEU A 159 -2.59 12.30 6.19
C LEU A 159 -3.81 13.13 5.75
N HIS A 160 -3.66 14.15 4.91
CA HIS A 160 -4.80 14.88 4.34
C HIS A 160 -5.69 13.94 3.51
N ARG A 161 -5.10 13.04 2.74
CA ARG A 161 -5.84 12.05 1.94
C ARG A 161 -6.62 11.06 2.83
N ILE A 162 -6.01 10.66 3.95
CA ILE A 162 -6.66 9.83 4.98
C ILE A 162 -7.82 10.59 5.61
N CYS A 163 -7.58 11.82 6.04
CA CYS A 163 -8.56 12.68 6.66
C CYS A 163 -9.75 12.91 5.74
N SER A 164 -9.52 13.26 4.47
CA SER A 164 -10.58 13.48 3.49
C SER A 164 -11.40 12.21 3.24
N LYS A 165 -10.74 11.04 3.14
CA LYS A 165 -11.44 9.75 2.96
C LYS A 165 -12.27 9.35 4.18
N ASN A 166 -11.85 9.75 5.38
CA ASN A 166 -12.60 9.52 6.62
C ASN A 166 -13.61 10.64 6.95
N GLY A 167 -13.86 11.57 6.02
CA GLY A 167 -14.83 12.65 6.20
C GLY A 167 -14.40 13.73 7.22
N ILE A 168 -13.09 13.85 7.49
CA ILE A 168 -12.55 14.92 8.34
C ILE A 168 -12.44 16.20 7.51
N SER A 169 -13.09 17.26 7.97
CA SER A 169 -13.02 18.58 7.34
C SER A 169 -11.59 19.12 7.35
N HIS A 170 -11.19 19.78 6.26
CA HIS A 170 -9.86 20.40 6.11
C HIS A 170 -9.57 21.44 7.22
N GLN A 171 -10.61 22.07 7.77
CA GLN A 171 -10.49 22.99 8.91
C GLN A 171 -10.02 22.29 10.19
N ILE A 172 -10.41 21.03 10.38
CA ILE A 172 -9.96 20.20 11.52
C ILE A 172 -8.54 19.72 11.25
N VAL A 173 -8.21 19.36 10.01
CA VAL A 173 -6.87 18.88 9.63
C VAL A 173 -5.79 19.94 9.87
N ASN A 174 -6.11 21.22 9.69
CA ASN A 174 -5.17 22.32 9.95
C ASN A 174 -5.03 22.66 11.45
N ASN A 175 -5.86 22.07 12.33
CA ASN A 175 -5.86 22.30 13.77
C ASN A 175 -5.47 21.02 14.51
N ASP A 176 -4.16 20.82 14.73
CA ASP A 176 -3.60 19.61 15.35
C ASP A 176 -4.30 19.13 16.64
N PRO A 177 -4.63 19.98 17.64
CA PRO A 177 -5.31 19.50 18.85
C PRO A 177 -6.72 18.95 18.55
N LEU A 178 -7.45 19.58 17.63
CA LEU A 178 -8.78 19.13 17.22
C LEU A 178 -8.70 17.86 16.37
N LEU A 179 -7.69 17.76 15.49
CA LEU A 179 -7.42 16.57 14.70
C LEU A 179 -7.14 15.37 15.60
N LEU A 180 -6.25 15.51 16.59
CA LEU A 180 -5.91 14.42 17.52
C LEU A 180 -7.10 13.98 18.36
N GLN A 181 -7.90 14.92 18.86
CA GLN A 181 -9.12 14.62 19.60
C GLN A 181 -10.10 13.83 18.73
N TRP A 182 -10.26 14.24 17.46
CA TRP A 182 -11.15 13.58 16.52
C TRP A 182 -10.67 12.16 16.18
N LEU A 183 -9.38 12.01 15.86
CA LEU A 183 -8.76 10.71 15.55
C LEU A 183 -8.92 9.74 16.73
N LYS A 184 -8.61 10.19 17.96
CA LYS A 184 -8.76 9.37 19.17
C LYS A 184 -10.20 8.91 19.37
N LYS A 185 -11.18 9.80 19.18
CA LYS A 185 -12.60 9.46 19.31
C LYS A 185 -13.04 8.41 18.29
N GLN A 186 -12.55 8.49 17.05
CA GLN A 186 -12.87 7.48 16.03
C GLN A 186 -12.24 6.12 16.31
N THR A 187 -11.02 6.08 16.84
CA THR A 187 -10.37 4.82 17.21
C THR A 187 -11.15 4.10 18.30
N GLN A 188 -11.59 4.83 19.34
CA GLN A 188 -12.42 4.30 20.42
C GLN A 188 -13.76 3.73 19.91
N LEU A 189 -14.40 4.41 18.97
CA LEU A 189 -15.63 3.90 18.34
C LEU A 189 -15.38 2.63 17.52
N SER A 190 -14.25 2.57 16.82
CA SER A 190 -13.88 1.40 16.02
C SER A 190 -13.56 0.18 16.90
N GLU A 191 -12.87 0.38 18.02
CA GLU A 191 -12.57 -0.67 19.02
C GLU A 191 -13.86 -1.25 19.62
N SER A 192 -14.82 -0.38 19.96
CA SER A 192 -16.13 -0.82 20.47
C SER A 192 -16.93 -1.63 19.44
N GLU A 193 -16.85 -1.30 18.15
CA GLU A 193 -17.55 -2.02 17.08
C GLU A 193 -16.88 -3.37 16.75
N GLN A 194 -15.56 -3.48 16.90
CA GLN A 194 -14.80 -4.70 16.62
C GLN A 194 -15.07 -5.84 17.61
N ILE A 195 -15.33 -5.52 18.89
CA ILE A 195 -15.65 -6.53 19.92
C ILE A 195 -16.94 -7.30 19.57
N SER A 196 -17.82 -6.70 18.75
CA SER A 196 -19.12 -7.28 18.40
C SER A 196 -19.09 -8.21 17.17
N LYS A 197 -18.09 -8.13 16.29
CA LYS A 197 -18.06 -8.89 15.02
C LYS A 197 -16.87 -9.85 14.95
N LYS A 198 -17.16 -11.15 15.05
CA LYS A 198 -16.17 -12.23 14.80
C LYS A 198 -15.63 -12.10 13.37
N PRO A 199 -14.30 -12.12 13.13
CA PRO A 199 -13.73 -11.91 11.80
C PRO A 199 -13.92 -13.17 10.95
N ARG A 200 -15.07 -13.27 10.28
CA ARG A 200 -15.35 -14.35 9.33
C ARG A 200 -14.86 -13.89 7.96
N SER A 201 -13.85 -14.57 7.39
CA SER A 201 -13.25 -14.40 6.04
C SER A 201 -12.18 -13.30 5.82
N LEU A 202 -11.27 -13.09 6.78
CA LEU A 202 -10.18 -12.10 6.65
C LEU A 202 -9.24 -12.32 5.43
N PRO A 203 -8.81 -13.55 5.07
CA PRO A 203 -7.84 -13.75 3.97
C PRO A 203 -8.40 -13.43 2.58
N LEU A 204 -9.61 -13.89 2.26
CA LEU A 204 -10.27 -13.64 0.96
C LEU A 204 -10.58 -12.16 0.76
N GLN A 205 -11.04 -11.47 1.81
CA GLN A 205 -11.29 -10.02 1.77
C GLN A 205 -10.00 -9.24 1.60
N PHE A 206 -8.90 -9.69 2.22
CA PHE A 206 -7.60 -9.07 2.08
C PHE A 206 -7.01 -9.26 0.67
N SER A 207 -7.10 -10.46 0.10
CA SER A 207 -6.70 -10.71 -1.30
C SER A 207 -7.48 -9.83 -2.29
N ALA A 208 -8.80 -9.74 -2.13
CA ALA A 208 -9.63 -8.84 -2.94
C ALA A 208 -9.26 -7.36 -2.73
N ALA A 209 -8.95 -6.97 -1.49
CA ALA A 209 -8.50 -5.62 -1.17
C ALA A 209 -7.13 -5.33 -1.82
N LEU A 210 -6.17 -6.25 -1.77
CA LEU A 210 -4.87 -6.10 -2.44
C LEU A 210 -5.03 -5.84 -3.95
N LYS A 211 -5.88 -6.62 -4.62
CA LYS A 211 -6.15 -6.49 -6.06
C LYS A 211 -6.81 -5.16 -6.46
N SER A 212 -7.46 -4.48 -5.51
CA SER A 212 -8.09 -3.17 -5.74
C SER A 212 -7.20 -1.98 -5.40
N GLN A 213 -5.96 -2.20 -4.95
CA GLN A 213 -5.05 -1.09 -4.63
C GLN A 213 -4.42 -0.49 -5.88
N ASP A 214 -4.34 0.84 -5.91
CA ASP A 214 -3.82 1.65 -7.02
C ASP A 214 -2.44 2.25 -6.75
N SER A 215 -1.91 2.08 -5.54
CA SER A 215 -0.70 2.74 -5.08
C SER A 215 0.04 1.96 -3.99
N ILE A 216 1.38 2.01 -4.04
CA ILE A 216 2.28 1.34 -3.08
C ILE A 216 1.98 1.80 -1.64
N THR A 217 1.68 3.09 -1.44
CA THR A 217 1.32 3.64 -0.13
C THR A 217 0.06 2.99 0.44
N SER A 218 -0.97 2.78 -0.37
CA SER A 218 -2.22 2.17 0.08
C SER A 218 -2.01 0.68 0.41
N MET A 219 -1.23 -0.04 -0.41
CA MET A 219 -0.83 -1.42 -0.14
C MET A 219 -0.01 -1.55 1.16
N ARG A 220 0.99 -0.68 1.38
CA ARG A 220 1.80 -0.66 2.60
C ARG A 220 0.95 -0.44 3.85
N ARG A 221 -0.08 0.42 3.75
CA ARG A 221 -1.04 0.66 4.85
C ARG A 221 -1.91 -0.55 5.11
N LEU A 222 -2.46 -1.17 4.07
CA LEU A 222 -3.28 -2.39 4.18
C LEU A 222 -2.52 -3.53 4.90
N VAL A 223 -1.29 -3.81 4.46
CA VAL A 223 -0.43 -4.86 5.05
C VAL A 223 -0.06 -4.51 6.50
N SER A 224 0.27 -3.24 6.78
CA SER A 224 0.58 -2.79 8.15
C SER A 224 -0.63 -2.92 9.08
N GLN A 225 -1.83 -2.62 8.60
CA GLN A 225 -3.07 -2.77 9.36
C GLN A 225 -3.36 -4.24 9.66
N LEU A 226 -3.16 -5.13 8.69
CA LEU A 226 -3.29 -6.57 8.90
C LEU A 226 -2.33 -7.05 10.00
N LEU A 227 -1.05 -6.72 9.89
CA LEU A 227 -0.01 -7.08 10.87
C LEU A 227 -0.26 -6.53 12.28
N SER A 228 -0.97 -5.42 12.38
CA SER A 228 -1.31 -4.77 13.65
C SER A 228 -2.60 -5.33 14.28
N SER A 229 -3.50 -5.88 13.46
CA SER A 229 -4.84 -6.30 13.92
C SER A 229 -4.85 -7.70 14.53
N ASP A 230 -3.97 -8.60 14.06
CA ASP A 230 -4.01 -10.00 14.48
C ASP A 230 -2.60 -10.63 14.47
N PRO A 231 -2.09 -11.09 15.62
CA PRO A 231 -0.83 -11.82 15.71
C PRO A 231 -0.84 -13.11 14.87
N SER A 232 -2.00 -13.75 14.69
CA SER A 232 -2.11 -14.99 13.90
C SER A 232 -2.01 -14.74 12.39
N SER A 233 -2.17 -13.50 11.92
CA SER A 233 -2.01 -13.15 10.50
C SER A 233 -0.56 -13.27 9.99
N ILE A 234 0.43 -13.35 10.90
CA ILE A 234 1.84 -13.55 10.54
C ILE A 234 2.06 -14.91 9.89
N SER A 235 1.42 -15.96 10.43
CA SER A 235 1.55 -17.31 9.88
C SER A 235 0.94 -17.39 8.48
N TRP A 236 -0.13 -16.61 8.22
CA TRP A 236 -0.77 -16.53 6.91
C TRP A 236 0.08 -15.77 5.89
N LEU A 237 0.74 -14.67 6.28
CA LEU A 237 1.62 -13.93 5.37
C LEU A 237 2.84 -14.75 4.94
N SER A 238 3.23 -15.70 5.78
CA SER A 238 4.34 -16.61 5.52
C SER A 238 3.93 -17.83 4.68
N THR A 239 2.63 -18.03 4.42
CA THR A 239 2.19 -19.06 3.46
C THR A 239 2.42 -18.60 2.03
N ASN A 240 2.70 -19.56 1.16
CA ASN A 240 2.96 -19.30 -0.26
C ASN A 240 1.77 -18.60 -0.95
N ASP A 241 0.53 -18.90 -0.57
CA ASP A 241 -0.66 -18.32 -1.19
C ASP A 241 -0.77 -16.81 -0.96
N MET A 242 -0.60 -16.35 0.29
CA MET A 242 -0.72 -14.93 0.62
C MET A 242 0.51 -14.13 0.16
N SER A 243 1.70 -14.74 0.26
CA SER A 243 2.91 -14.16 -0.32
C SER A 243 2.79 -13.97 -1.83
N SER A 244 2.11 -14.89 -2.52
CA SER A 244 1.81 -14.76 -3.95
C SER A 244 0.80 -13.64 -4.23
N ASP A 245 -0.28 -13.53 -3.44
CA ASP A 245 -1.24 -12.42 -3.61
C ASP A 245 -0.59 -11.03 -3.42
N ILE A 246 0.32 -10.89 -2.44
CA ILE A 246 1.07 -9.64 -2.24
C ILE A 246 2.05 -9.42 -3.39
N ARG A 247 2.72 -10.48 -3.87
CA ARG A 247 3.60 -10.40 -5.03
C ARG A 247 2.85 -9.90 -6.25
N ASP A 248 1.71 -10.49 -6.58
CA ASP A 248 0.89 -10.12 -7.73
C ASP A 248 0.45 -8.65 -7.64
N ALA A 249 0.03 -8.20 -6.46
CA ALA A 249 -0.30 -6.80 -6.22
C ALA A 249 0.92 -5.87 -6.37
N CYS A 250 2.12 -6.32 -5.96
CA CYS A 250 3.34 -5.55 -6.20
C CYS A 250 3.72 -5.51 -7.68
N GLU A 251 3.57 -6.62 -8.41
CA GLU A 251 3.88 -6.73 -9.83
C GLU A 251 2.95 -5.83 -10.67
N THR A 252 1.66 -5.72 -10.33
CA THR A 252 0.75 -4.79 -11.03
C THR A 252 1.11 -3.32 -10.82
N LEU A 253 1.70 -2.97 -9.66
CA LEU A 253 2.15 -1.62 -9.34
C LEU A 253 3.58 -1.34 -9.82
N TRP A 254 4.35 -2.39 -10.14
CA TRP A 254 5.74 -2.28 -10.52
C TRP A 254 5.87 -1.77 -11.96
N LYS A 255 6.71 -0.75 -12.14
CA LYS A 255 7.08 -0.18 -13.44
C LYS A 255 8.58 -0.36 -13.61
N PRO A 256 9.04 -1.38 -14.37
CA PRO A 256 10.46 -1.69 -14.50
C PRO A 256 11.32 -0.52 -14.98
N ASP A 257 10.76 0.35 -15.83
CA ASP A 257 11.45 1.52 -16.39
C ASP A 257 11.67 2.65 -15.36
N VAL A 258 10.97 2.60 -14.21
CA VAL A 258 11.03 3.65 -13.18
C VAL A 258 11.76 3.10 -11.96
N LEU A 259 13.05 3.41 -11.84
CA LEU A 259 13.91 2.96 -10.74
C LEU A 259 13.33 3.29 -9.34
N GLN A 260 12.68 4.45 -9.19
CA GLN A 260 12.07 4.85 -7.92
C GLN A 260 11.00 3.85 -7.45
N THR A 261 10.22 3.30 -8.38
CA THR A 261 9.20 2.30 -8.05
C THR A 261 9.85 1.03 -7.50
N SER A 262 10.98 0.60 -8.08
CA SER A 262 11.75 -0.54 -7.59
C SER A 262 12.32 -0.30 -6.19
N TYR A 263 12.85 0.90 -5.91
CA TYR A 263 13.30 1.28 -4.56
C TYR A 263 12.15 1.30 -3.55
N ASP A 264 11.00 1.89 -3.89
CA ASP A 264 9.85 1.99 -2.98
C ASP A 264 9.28 0.61 -2.61
N LEU A 265 9.29 -0.32 -3.57
CA LEU A 265 8.90 -1.72 -3.37
C LEU A 265 9.94 -2.49 -2.56
N LEU A 266 11.24 -2.31 -2.82
CA LEU A 266 12.30 -2.92 -2.00
C LEU A 266 12.24 -2.46 -0.55
N VAL A 267 12.04 -1.17 -0.32
CA VAL A 267 11.84 -0.62 1.04
C VAL A 267 10.60 -1.22 1.69
N PHE A 268 9.52 -1.41 0.92
CA PHE A 268 8.33 -2.08 1.43
C PHE A 268 8.62 -3.53 1.84
N LEU A 269 9.25 -4.33 0.98
CA LEU A 269 9.61 -5.72 1.28
C LEU A 269 10.60 -5.83 2.45
N GLY A 270 11.61 -4.97 2.51
CA GLY A 270 12.59 -4.96 3.60
C GLY A 270 11.94 -4.64 4.96
N ASN A 271 11.02 -3.66 4.99
CA ASN A 271 10.26 -3.35 6.19
C ASN A 271 9.31 -4.50 6.59
N LEU A 272 8.73 -5.20 5.61
CA LEU A 272 7.89 -6.36 5.87
C LEU A 272 8.70 -7.51 6.46
N ASP A 273 9.83 -7.85 5.83
CA ASP A 273 10.78 -8.86 6.29
C ASP A 273 11.24 -8.58 7.73
N GLN A 274 11.70 -7.35 8.03
CA GLN A 274 12.12 -6.99 9.39
C GLN A 274 11.00 -7.14 10.43
N ARG A 275 9.75 -6.82 10.06
CA ARG A 275 8.60 -6.99 10.97
C ARG A 275 8.23 -8.46 11.20
N LEU A 276 8.37 -9.31 10.19
CA LEU A 276 8.17 -10.75 10.31
C LEU A 276 9.28 -11.38 11.16
N LEU A 277 10.54 -10.99 10.91
CA LEU A 277 11.71 -11.46 11.66
C LEU A 277 11.61 -11.12 13.14
N ALA A 278 11.18 -9.90 13.48
CA ALA A 278 10.95 -9.49 14.88
C ALA A 278 9.90 -10.35 15.61
N ARG A 279 9.11 -11.13 14.87
CA ARG A 279 8.07 -12.04 15.37
C ARG A 279 8.42 -13.52 15.13
N GLY A 280 9.66 -13.82 14.76
CA GLY A 280 10.16 -15.19 14.56
C GLY A 280 9.72 -15.85 13.25
N SER A 281 9.41 -15.06 12.22
CA SER A 281 8.99 -15.56 10.91
C SER A 281 9.74 -14.87 9.78
N HIS A 282 9.67 -15.41 8.57
CA HIS A 282 10.40 -14.89 7.40
C HIS A 282 9.41 -14.53 6.29
N ILE A 283 9.85 -13.70 5.35
CA ILE A 283 9.05 -13.42 4.17
C ILE A 283 8.90 -14.70 3.33
N GLY A 284 7.72 -14.95 2.77
CA GLY A 284 7.47 -16.18 2.01
C GLY A 284 8.22 -16.22 0.68
N GLY A 285 8.48 -17.43 0.18
CA GLY A 285 9.27 -17.69 -1.03
C GLY A 285 8.91 -16.81 -2.24
N PRO A 286 7.61 -16.67 -2.62
CA PRO A 286 7.22 -15.82 -3.74
C PRO A 286 7.67 -14.36 -3.61
N LEU A 287 7.67 -13.81 -2.40
CA LEU A 287 8.12 -12.43 -2.13
C LEU A 287 9.65 -12.33 -2.11
N CYS A 288 10.37 -13.39 -1.70
CA CYS A 288 11.82 -13.48 -1.86
C CYS A 288 12.20 -13.43 -3.35
N GLY A 289 11.54 -14.22 -4.18
CA GLY A 289 11.73 -14.22 -5.64
C GLY A 289 11.45 -12.86 -6.27
N PHE A 290 10.40 -12.17 -5.82
CA PHE A 290 10.12 -10.81 -6.27
C PHE A 290 11.18 -9.79 -5.78
N GLY A 291 11.63 -9.89 -4.52
CA GLY A 291 12.73 -9.07 -3.99
C GLY A 291 14.05 -9.27 -4.75
N LEU A 292 14.32 -10.51 -5.17
CA LEU A 292 15.44 -10.87 -6.04
C LEU A 292 15.35 -10.13 -7.39
N ARG A 293 14.19 -10.15 -8.06
CA ARG A 293 13.97 -9.41 -9.32
C ARG A 293 14.11 -7.89 -9.15
N LEU A 294 13.53 -7.33 -8.09
CA LEU A 294 13.65 -5.89 -7.81
C LEU A 294 15.08 -5.46 -7.52
N SER A 295 15.83 -6.27 -6.75
CA SER A 295 17.23 -5.99 -6.44
C SER A 295 18.15 -6.06 -7.67
N ALA A 296 17.86 -6.97 -8.61
CA ALA A 296 18.49 -6.99 -9.92
C ALA A 296 18.13 -5.74 -10.75
N ALA A 297 16.88 -5.29 -10.71
CA ALA A 297 16.44 -4.09 -11.41
C ALA A 297 17.16 -2.81 -10.94
N VAL A 298 17.43 -2.67 -9.63
CA VAL A 298 18.26 -1.57 -9.10
C VAL A 298 19.77 -1.84 -9.17
N CYS A 299 20.17 -2.99 -9.73
CA CYS A 299 21.56 -3.43 -9.86
C CYS A 299 22.33 -3.44 -8.53
N LYS A 300 21.77 -4.07 -7.49
CA LYS A 300 22.41 -4.20 -6.16
C LYS A 300 22.59 -5.66 -5.74
N PRO A 301 23.72 -6.30 -6.12
CA PRO A 301 23.99 -7.71 -5.86
C PRO A 301 24.05 -8.08 -4.38
N SER A 302 24.44 -7.16 -3.49
CA SER A 302 24.40 -7.36 -2.03
C SER A 302 22.98 -7.60 -1.51
N VAL A 303 22.01 -6.85 -2.03
CA VAL A 303 20.58 -7.01 -1.71
C VAL A 303 20.04 -8.28 -2.36
N THR A 304 20.44 -8.58 -3.59
CA THR A 304 20.07 -9.84 -4.26
C THR A 304 20.55 -11.06 -3.48
N ARG A 305 21.77 -11.03 -2.95
CA ARG A 305 22.30 -12.11 -2.10
C ARG A 305 21.45 -12.31 -0.84
N LYS A 306 20.97 -11.23 -0.22
CA LYS A 306 20.08 -11.34 0.94
C LYS A 306 18.80 -12.11 0.59
N TYR A 307 18.08 -11.70 -0.45
CA TYR A 307 16.84 -12.38 -0.85
C TYR A 307 17.07 -13.79 -1.37
N HIS A 308 18.21 -14.02 -2.02
CA HIS A 308 18.65 -15.34 -2.42
C HIS A 308 18.83 -16.28 -1.22
N SER A 309 19.55 -15.84 -0.18
CA SER A 309 19.74 -16.61 1.06
C SER A 309 18.42 -16.94 1.76
N ILE A 310 17.50 -15.96 1.87
CA ILE A 310 16.18 -16.22 2.48
C ILE A 310 15.40 -17.26 1.67
N GLY A 311 15.44 -17.20 0.33
CA GLY A 311 14.79 -18.19 -0.52
C GLY A 311 15.42 -19.58 -0.46
N SER A 312 16.73 -19.68 -0.17
CA SER A 312 17.42 -20.95 0.06
C SER A 312 16.94 -21.57 1.37
N GLU A 313 16.91 -20.78 2.45
CA GLU A 313 16.43 -21.21 3.76
C GLU A 313 14.96 -21.68 3.71
N SER A 314 14.14 -21.06 2.86
CA SER A 314 12.74 -21.43 2.69
C SER A 314 12.50 -22.55 1.66
N GLY A 315 13.53 -23.12 1.04
CA GLY A 315 13.41 -24.16 -0.01
C GLY A 315 12.77 -23.67 -1.32
N TYR A 316 12.56 -22.36 -1.49
CA TYR A 316 11.78 -21.80 -2.61
C TYR A 316 12.41 -22.09 -3.96
N TRP A 317 13.74 -22.08 -4.03
CA TRP A 317 14.47 -22.29 -5.27
C TRP A 317 14.41 -23.71 -5.80
N THR A 318 14.11 -24.71 -4.97
CA THR A 318 14.10 -26.14 -5.37
C THR A 318 12.68 -26.71 -5.46
N GLU A 319 11.76 -26.16 -4.67
CA GLU A 319 10.38 -26.68 -4.57
C GLU A 319 9.41 -26.04 -5.57
N CYS A 320 9.72 -24.86 -6.09
CA CYS A 320 8.81 -24.07 -6.92
C CYS A 320 9.43 -23.71 -8.29
N GLU A 321 8.71 -24.00 -9.38
CA GLU A 321 9.14 -23.61 -10.74
C GLU A 321 9.28 -22.10 -10.91
N GLN A 322 8.47 -21.32 -10.18
CA GLN A 322 8.55 -19.86 -10.20
C GLN A 322 9.90 -19.36 -9.67
N GLY A 323 10.54 -20.09 -8.75
CA GLY A 323 11.87 -19.76 -8.25
C GLY A 323 12.93 -19.75 -9.35
N LEU A 324 12.90 -20.73 -10.26
CA LEU A 324 13.81 -20.74 -11.41
C LEU A 324 13.54 -19.58 -12.38
N ARG A 325 12.27 -19.24 -12.60
CA ARG A 325 11.90 -18.09 -13.44
C ARG A 325 12.38 -16.78 -12.83
N ASP A 326 12.30 -16.63 -11.51
CA ASP A 326 12.77 -15.43 -10.83
C ASP A 326 14.29 -15.28 -10.90
N ILE A 327 15.02 -16.40 -10.80
CA ILE A 327 16.48 -16.44 -11.02
C ILE A 327 16.79 -16.05 -12.47
N HIS A 328 16.09 -16.63 -13.45
CA HIS A 328 16.25 -16.32 -14.87
C HIS A 328 16.02 -14.83 -15.16
N ASP A 329 14.89 -14.28 -14.73
CA ASP A 329 14.52 -12.87 -14.91
C ASP A 329 15.55 -11.93 -14.27
N SER A 330 16.08 -12.30 -13.10
CA SER A 330 17.09 -11.51 -12.39
C SER A 330 18.43 -11.51 -13.11
N LEU A 331 18.87 -12.68 -13.59
CA LEU A 331 20.06 -12.80 -14.44
C LEU A 331 19.90 -11.98 -15.73
N GLU A 332 18.74 -12.05 -16.39
CA GLU A 332 18.48 -11.28 -17.59
C GLU A 332 18.53 -9.78 -17.33
N THR A 333 17.95 -9.35 -16.20
CA THR A 333 17.96 -7.94 -15.78
C THR A 333 19.39 -7.46 -15.52
N TYR A 334 20.23 -8.26 -14.86
CA TYR A 334 21.66 -7.96 -14.70
C TYR A 334 22.37 -7.85 -16.05
N LEU A 335 22.11 -8.78 -16.97
CA LEU A 335 22.74 -8.76 -18.30
C LEU A 335 22.34 -7.49 -19.06
N ARG A 336 21.07 -7.09 -19.00
CA ARG A 336 20.58 -5.84 -19.61
C ARG A 336 21.33 -4.62 -19.09
N HIS A 337 21.66 -4.54 -17.80
CA HIS A 337 22.47 -3.43 -17.25
C HIS A 337 23.87 -3.34 -17.87
N PHE A 338 24.51 -4.48 -18.15
CA PHE A 338 25.80 -4.54 -18.84
C PHE A 338 25.69 -4.19 -20.33
N SER A 339 24.61 -4.58 -21.01
CA SER A 339 24.43 -4.33 -22.45
C SER A 339 23.98 -2.90 -22.79
N THR A 340 23.20 -2.27 -21.91
CA THR A 340 22.62 -0.93 -22.15
C THR A 340 23.55 0.21 -21.80
N THR A 341 24.53 -0.01 -20.92
CA THR A 341 25.43 1.07 -20.53
C THR A 341 26.65 1.10 -21.45
N SER A 342 26.73 2.10 -22.32
CA SER A 342 27.79 2.30 -23.33
C SER A 342 29.19 2.56 -22.74
N SER A 343 29.34 2.48 -21.41
CA SER A 343 30.62 2.52 -20.72
C SER A 343 30.76 1.24 -19.90
N SER A 344 31.87 0.53 -20.10
CA SER A 344 32.19 -0.79 -19.54
C SER A 344 32.39 -0.79 -18.00
N THR A 345 31.89 0.20 -17.28
CA THR A 345 32.08 0.44 -15.84
C THR A 345 30.86 1.12 -15.18
N SER A 346 29.63 0.78 -15.57
CA SER A 346 28.43 1.33 -14.90
C SER A 346 28.15 0.72 -13.53
N ILE A 347 28.60 -0.53 -13.34
CA ILE A 347 28.47 -1.26 -12.08
C ILE A 347 29.78 -1.09 -11.31
N GLY A 348 29.68 -0.58 -10.08
CA GLY A 348 30.83 -0.34 -9.22
C GLY A 348 31.62 -1.63 -8.93
N LEU A 349 32.90 -1.47 -8.61
CA LEU A 349 33.82 -2.59 -8.33
C LEU A 349 33.24 -3.60 -7.33
N LEU A 350 32.74 -3.11 -6.20
CA LEU A 350 32.14 -3.93 -5.14
C LEU A 350 30.88 -4.64 -5.61
N ASP A 351 30.07 -4.01 -6.45
CA ASP A 351 28.86 -4.60 -7.00
C ASP A 351 29.24 -5.72 -8.02
N ARG A 352 30.29 -5.54 -8.83
CA ARG A 352 30.81 -6.59 -9.71
C ARG A 352 31.32 -7.82 -8.96
N GLN A 353 32.14 -7.62 -7.92
CA GLN A 353 32.59 -8.70 -7.04
C GLN A 353 31.41 -9.38 -6.33
N GLY A 354 30.44 -8.57 -5.87
CA GLY A 354 29.21 -9.05 -5.26
C GLY A 354 28.39 -9.94 -6.18
N LEU A 355 28.29 -9.57 -7.46
CA LEU A 355 27.61 -10.34 -8.50
C LEU A 355 28.36 -11.63 -8.81
N LEU A 356 29.70 -11.59 -8.98
CA LEU A 356 30.48 -12.81 -9.23
C LEU A 356 30.29 -13.86 -8.12
N LYS A 357 30.39 -13.42 -6.86
CA LYS A 357 30.11 -14.26 -5.69
C LYS A 357 28.66 -14.76 -5.62
N LEU A 358 27.68 -14.01 -6.15
CA LEU A 358 26.29 -14.48 -6.24
C LEU A 358 26.12 -15.58 -7.31
N LEU A 359 26.78 -15.43 -8.45
CA LEU A 359 26.68 -16.38 -9.56
C LEU A 359 27.27 -17.75 -9.21
N ILE A 360 28.39 -17.75 -8.49
CA ILE A 360 29.24 -18.95 -8.28
C ILE A 360 29.30 -19.41 -6.82
N GLY A 361 28.92 -18.56 -5.87
CA GLY A 361 29.06 -18.81 -4.44
C GLY A 361 30.29 -18.12 -3.86
N ASP A 362 30.34 -18.02 -2.53
CA ASP A 362 31.48 -17.43 -1.83
C ASP A 362 32.55 -18.51 -1.61
N ALA A 363 33.68 -18.38 -2.31
CA ALA A 363 34.81 -19.30 -2.17
C ALA A 363 35.38 -19.31 -0.73
N ASP A 364 35.22 -18.20 0.00
CA ASP A 364 35.76 -18.02 1.35
C ASP A 364 34.93 -18.73 2.44
N GLN A 365 33.65 -19.05 2.18
CA GLN A 365 32.71 -19.57 3.20
C GLN A 365 32.46 -21.08 3.14
N GLY A 366 33.28 -21.83 2.39
CA GLY A 366 33.21 -23.29 2.32
C GLY A 366 32.15 -23.85 1.35
N SER A 367 31.98 -25.17 1.35
CA SER A 367 31.22 -25.91 0.33
C SER A 367 29.71 -25.64 0.31
N THR A 368 29.12 -25.20 1.42
CA THR A 368 27.69 -24.89 1.52
C THR A 368 27.31 -23.66 0.69
N SER A 369 28.16 -22.62 0.67
CA SER A 369 27.91 -21.41 -0.13
C SER A 369 27.95 -21.67 -1.64
N LEU A 370 28.79 -22.61 -2.08
CA LEU A 370 28.88 -23.07 -3.47
C LEU A 370 27.63 -23.87 -3.90
N GLN A 371 26.99 -24.60 -2.98
CA GLN A 371 25.78 -25.38 -3.28
C GLN A 371 24.53 -24.54 -3.46
N GLU A 372 24.51 -23.32 -2.92
CA GLU A 372 23.38 -22.42 -3.05
C GLU A 372 23.53 -21.39 -4.19
N SER A 373 24.68 -21.31 -4.86
CA SER A 373 24.86 -20.36 -5.97
C SER A 373 23.80 -20.46 -7.10
N PHE A 374 23.62 -19.38 -7.87
CA PHE A 374 22.76 -19.45 -9.07
C PHE A 374 23.19 -20.56 -10.02
N ARG A 375 24.50 -20.76 -10.20
CA ARG A 375 25.03 -21.84 -11.02
C ARG A 375 24.61 -23.22 -10.51
N SER A 376 24.80 -23.51 -9.23
CA SER A 376 24.46 -24.83 -8.68
C SER A 376 22.96 -25.11 -8.78
N LEU A 377 22.13 -24.10 -8.53
CA LEU A 377 20.68 -24.19 -8.71
C LEU A 377 20.33 -24.49 -10.18
N ILE A 378 20.86 -23.74 -11.13
CA ILE A 378 20.63 -23.96 -12.57
C ILE A 378 21.07 -25.36 -13.00
N ILE A 379 22.25 -25.81 -12.56
CA ILE A 379 22.76 -27.16 -12.87
C ILE A 379 21.88 -28.24 -12.24
N SER A 380 21.36 -28.02 -11.02
CA SER A 380 20.46 -28.97 -10.37
C SER A 380 19.15 -29.15 -11.16
N TYR A 381 18.60 -28.06 -11.71
CA TYR A 381 17.45 -28.10 -12.60
C TYR A 381 17.75 -28.82 -13.91
N LEU A 382 18.91 -28.57 -14.52
CA LEU A 382 19.33 -29.27 -15.75
C LEU A 382 19.55 -30.78 -15.52
N ARG A 383 19.94 -31.19 -14.32
CA ARG A 383 20.15 -32.60 -13.95
C ARG A 383 18.85 -33.33 -13.63
N THR A 384 17.79 -32.61 -13.24
CA THR A 384 16.52 -33.21 -12.84
C THR A 384 15.78 -33.76 -14.06
N GLN A 385 15.87 -35.06 -14.31
CA GLN A 385 15.24 -35.71 -15.46
C GLN A 385 13.74 -35.99 -15.23
N GLY A 386 12.87 -35.55 -16.14
CA GLY A 386 11.45 -35.90 -16.17
C GLY A 386 10.75 -35.40 -17.44
N GLU A 387 9.93 -36.25 -18.08
CA GLU A 387 9.26 -35.94 -19.36
C GLU A 387 8.21 -34.83 -19.26
N SER A 388 7.65 -34.60 -18.07
CA SER A 388 6.70 -33.51 -17.81
C SER A 388 7.35 -32.13 -17.58
N LYS A 389 8.69 -32.02 -17.63
CA LYS A 389 9.45 -30.81 -17.23
C LYS A 389 10.17 -30.10 -18.37
N GLN A 390 9.76 -30.31 -19.62
CA GLN A 390 10.44 -29.73 -20.78
C GLN A 390 10.51 -28.18 -20.75
N GLY A 391 9.45 -27.50 -20.26
CA GLY A 391 9.45 -26.04 -20.09
C GLY A 391 10.45 -25.53 -19.03
N ILE A 392 10.61 -26.26 -17.93
CA ILE A 392 11.59 -25.95 -16.87
C ILE A 392 13.01 -26.12 -17.42
N MET A 393 13.24 -27.20 -18.17
CA MET A 393 14.54 -27.48 -18.78
C MET A 393 14.96 -26.37 -19.75
N GLN A 394 14.04 -25.88 -20.59
CA GLN A 394 14.31 -24.74 -21.48
C GLN A 394 14.63 -23.46 -20.71
N THR A 395 13.91 -23.19 -19.62
CA THR A 395 14.16 -22.02 -18.76
C THR A 395 15.53 -22.13 -18.09
N ALA A 396 15.89 -23.32 -17.57
CA ALA A 396 17.20 -23.58 -16.97
C ALA A 396 18.33 -23.43 -18.00
N LEU A 397 18.13 -23.92 -19.23
CA LEU A 397 19.08 -23.74 -20.33
C LEU A 397 19.25 -22.26 -20.68
N SER A 398 18.16 -21.51 -20.78
CA SER A 398 18.21 -20.07 -21.01
C SER A 398 18.95 -19.35 -19.88
N ALA A 399 18.67 -19.70 -18.62
CA ALA A 399 19.35 -19.13 -17.45
C ALA A 399 20.85 -19.43 -17.46
N TYR A 400 21.23 -20.65 -17.83
CA TYR A 400 22.65 -21.04 -18.00
C TYR A 400 23.35 -20.19 -19.06
N ARG A 401 22.70 -19.92 -20.20
CA ARG A 401 23.26 -19.05 -21.25
C ARG A 401 23.50 -17.63 -20.74
N ILE A 402 22.52 -17.05 -20.05
CA ILE A 402 22.63 -15.70 -19.49
C ILE A 402 23.74 -15.65 -18.44
N TYR A 403 23.85 -16.68 -17.59
CA TYR A 403 24.95 -16.83 -16.64
C TYR A 403 26.33 -16.80 -17.32
N ILE A 404 26.52 -17.55 -18.41
CA ILE A 404 27.78 -17.55 -19.17
C ILE A 404 28.09 -16.16 -19.76
N PHE A 405 27.10 -15.48 -20.34
CA PHE A 405 27.29 -14.11 -20.84
C PHE A 405 27.65 -13.11 -19.74
N LEU A 406 27.02 -13.22 -18.57
CA LEU A 406 27.34 -12.39 -17.41
C LEU A 406 28.78 -12.60 -16.93
N LEU A 407 29.29 -13.84 -16.93
CA LEU A 407 30.71 -14.09 -16.66
C LEU A 407 31.61 -13.40 -17.69
N GLY A 408 31.22 -13.41 -18.96
CA GLY A 408 31.86 -12.66 -20.03
C GLY A 408 31.96 -11.16 -19.72
N HIS A 409 30.83 -10.54 -19.39
CA HIS A 409 30.76 -9.11 -19.05
C HIS A 409 31.46 -8.72 -17.73
N LEU A 410 31.68 -9.68 -16.83
CA LEU A 410 32.49 -9.51 -15.62
C LEU A 410 33.99 -9.69 -15.87
N GLY A 411 34.40 -10.15 -17.05
CA GLY A 411 35.79 -10.49 -17.33
C GLY A 411 36.28 -11.76 -16.61
N ALA A 412 35.36 -12.64 -16.20
CA ALA A 412 35.64 -13.84 -15.41
C ALA A 412 36.19 -14.99 -16.28
N ARG A 413 37.42 -14.81 -16.79
CA ARG A 413 38.04 -15.67 -17.78
C ARG A 413 38.40 -17.05 -17.23
N ALA A 414 38.93 -17.13 -16.01
CA ALA A 414 39.30 -18.43 -15.42
C ALA A 414 38.08 -19.33 -15.24
N LEU A 415 36.96 -18.74 -14.81
CA LEU A 415 35.68 -19.41 -14.68
C LEU A 415 35.09 -19.83 -16.03
N LEU A 416 35.16 -18.99 -17.06
CA LEU A 416 34.71 -19.38 -18.40
C LEU A 416 35.51 -20.56 -18.97
N LEU A 417 36.82 -20.63 -18.71
CA LEU A 417 37.65 -21.78 -19.09
C LEU A 417 37.27 -23.05 -18.32
N TYR A 418 36.95 -22.91 -17.03
CA TYR A 418 36.42 -24.02 -16.23
C TYR A 418 35.07 -24.51 -16.79
N GLU A 419 34.15 -23.61 -17.11
CA GLU A 419 32.85 -23.96 -17.70
C GLU A 419 32.98 -24.57 -19.09
N LYS A 420 33.97 -24.16 -19.89
CA LYS A 420 34.26 -24.82 -21.18
C LYS A 420 34.59 -26.30 -21.01
N ARG A 421 35.25 -26.69 -19.91
CA ARG A 421 35.54 -28.10 -19.61
C ARG A 421 34.31 -28.80 -19.02
N ALA A 422 33.60 -28.14 -18.11
CA ALA A 422 32.40 -28.68 -17.47
C ALA A 422 31.20 -28.81 -18.44
N SER A 423 31.16 -28.00 -19.50
CA SER A 423 30.10 -28.02 -20.51
C SER A 423 30.06 -29.34 -21.29
N ALA A 424 31.18 -30.08 -21.37
CA ALA A 424 31.19 -31.44 -21.91
C ALA A 424 30.30 -32.39 -21.08
N THR A 425 30.29 -32.24 -19.76
CA THR A 425 29.42 -33.01 -18.86
C THR A 425 27.95 -32.58 -19.01
N ILE A 426 27.70 -31.28 -19.17
CA ILE A 426 26.35 -30.76 -19.42
C ILE A 426 25.84 -31.22 -20.80
N LYS A 427 26.71 -31.26 -21.82
CA LYS A 427 26.41 -31.77 -23.16
C LYS A 427 26.02 -33.25 -23.12
N ASN A 428 26.71 -34.07 -22.34
CA ASN A 428 26.34 -35.47 -22.14
C ASN A 428 24.96 -35.61 -21.48
N LEU A 429 24.61 -34.72 -20.54
CA LEU A 429 23.27 -34.68 -19.91
C LEU A 429 22.16 -34.25 -20.89
N LEU A 430 22.48 -33.42 -21.89
CA LEU A 430 21.52 -32.89 -22.86
C LEU A 430 21.36 -33.76 -24.12
N ASN A 431 22.42 -34.47 -24.50
CA ASN A 431 22.46 -35.30 -25.72
C ASN A 431 21.59 -36.56 -25.64
N GLU A 432 21.09 -36.95 -24.47
CA GLU A 432 20.12 -38.06 -24.35
C GLU A 432 18.74 -37.72 -24.94
N LYS A 433 18.44 -36.45 -25.26
CA LYS A 433 17.13 -36.07 -25.85
C LYS A 433 17.14 -35.09 -27.03
N GLN A 434 18.15 -34.25 -27.23
CA GLN A 434 18.15 -33.26 -28.35
C GLN A 434 19.58 -32.95 -28.87
N GLY A 435 19.99 -33.58 -29.98
CA GLY A 435 21.34 -33.49 -30.54
C GLY A 435 21.84 -32.12 -31.02
N GLU A 436 21.00 -31.07 -31.03
CA GLU A 436 21.38 -29.71 -31.47
C GLU A 436 21.84 -28.77 -30.34
N VAL A 437 21.49 -29.05 -29.08
CA VAL A 437 21.73 -28.13 -27.95
C VAL A 437 23.21 -28.12 -27.52
N GLY A 438 23.91 -29.24 -27.72
CA GLY A 438 25.30 -29.43 -27.30
C GLY A 438 26.32 -28.57 -28.06
N GLY A 439 26.05 -28.23 -29.33
CA GLY A 439 26.91 -27.31 -30.11
C GLY A 439 26.71 -25.84 -29.73
N GLN A 440 25.50 -25.48 -29.29
CA GLN A 440 25.17 -24.11 -28.88
C GLN A 440 25.84 -23.72 -27.56
N ALA A 441 25.99 -24.64 -26.60
CA ALA A 441 26.63 -24.34 -25.31
C ALA A 441 28.13 -23.99 -25.47
N GLU A 442 28.86 -24.69 -26.34
CA GLU A 442 30.27 -24.41 -26.59
C GLU A 442 30.46 -23.09 -27.34
N ALA A 443 29.61 -22.82 -28.35
CA ALA A 443 29.61 -21.55 -29.07
C ALA A 443 29.37 -20.35 -28.14
N ILE A 444 28.43 -20.47 -27.19
CA ILE A 444 28.11 -19.40 -26.23
C ILE A 444 29.28 -19.14 -25.27
N VAL A 445 29.97 -20.19 -24.80
CA VAL A 445 31.17 -20.02 -23.97
C VAL A 445 32.30 -19.35 -24.77
N THR A 446 32.46 -19.68 -26.05
CA THR A 446 33.47 -19.00 -26.89
C THR A 446 33.16 -17.53 -27.14
N GLU A 447 31.89 -17.17 -27.33
CA GLU A 447 31.46 -15.77 -27.47
C GLU A 447 31.67 -14.99 -26.17
N ALA A 448 31.30 -15.56 -25.03
CA ALA A 448 31.53 -14.94 -23.72
C ALA A 448 33.02 -14.77 -23.40
N LEU A 449 33.89 -15.70 -23.84
CA LEU A 449 35.34 -15.57 -23.71
C LEU A 449 35.88 -14.38 -24.51
N GLN A 450 35.40 -14.17 -25.74
CA GLN A 450 35.78 -12.98 -26.53
C GLN A 450 35.36 -11.69 -25.83
N THR A 451 34.15 -11.65 -25.25
CA THR A 451 33.68 -10.52 -24.45
C THR A 451 34.55 -10.29 -23.22
N ALA A 452 34.96 -11.35 -22.51
CA ALA A 452 35.85 -11.24 -21.35
C ALA A 452 37.25 -10.74 -21.73
N ASP A 453 37.82 -11.24 -22.83
CA ASP A 453 39.15 -10.83 -23.31
C ASP A 453 39.17 -9.35 -23.69
N ASN A 454 38.04 -8.79 -24.17
CA ASN A 454 37.91 -7.35 -24.46
C ASN A 454 37.81 -6.46 -23.21
N ILE A 455 37.42 -7.01 -22.06
CA ILE A 455 37.21 -6.28 -20.80
C ILE A 455 38.40 -6.44 -19.84
N SER A 456 39.11 -7.57 -19.91
CA SER A 456 40.24 -7.86 -19.02
C SER A 456 41.45 -6.97 -19.32
N VAL A 457 41.77 -6.05 -18.40
CA VAL A 457 42.99 -5.21 -18.44
C VAL A 457 44.23 -6.00 -17.99
N VAL A 458 44.04 -7.16 -17.34
CA VAL A 458 45.15 -8.01 -16.89
C VAL A 458 45.66 -8.82 -18.09
N ALA A 459 46.85 -8.47 -18.56
CA ALA A 459 47.58 -9.22 -19.58
C ALA A 459 47.68 -10.70 -19.18
N PRO A 460 47.57 -11.63 -20.14
CA PRO A 460 47.59 -13.06 -19.85
C PRO A 460 48.97 -13.42 -19.31
N SER A 461 49.10 -13.67 -18.01
CA SER A 461 50.23 -14.48 -17.55
C SER A 461 49.99 -15.89 -18.08
N HIS A 462 50.64 -16.19 -19.20
CA HIS A 462 50.58 -17.47 -19.91
C HIS A 462 50.89 -18.69 -19.02
N ASP A 463 51.42 -18.48 -17.81
CA ASP A 463 51.89 -19.52 -16.89
C ASP A 463 50.95 -19.83 -15.71
N ALA A 464 49.82 -19.13 -15.51
CA ALA A 464 49.08 -19.22 -14.23
C ALA A 464 47.79 -20.06 -14.23
N VAL A 465 47.20 -20.40 -15.37
CA VAL A 465 46.00 -21.28 -15.39
C VAL A 465 46.48 -22.72 -15.49
N SER A 466 46.95 -23.26 -14.36
CA SER A 466 47.25 -24.69 -14.28
C SER A 466 46.00 -25.48 -14.71
N THR A 467 46.20 -26.57 -15.44
CA THR A 467 45.12 -27.37 -16.06
C THR A 467 44.17 -28.01 -15.04
N ASN A 468 44.48 -27.94 -13.74
CA ASN A 468 43.77 -28.63 -12.66
C ASN A 468 43.15 -27.71 -11.60
N LEU A 469 43.03 -26.40 -11.84
CA LEU A 469 42.40 -25.48 -10.88
C LEU A 469 40.95 -25.90 -10.61
N ASN A 470 40.58 -25.94 -9.33
CA ASN A 470 39.20 -26.19 -8.93
C ASN A 470 38.35 -24.92 -9.16
N MET A 471 37.03 -25.04 -9.05
CA MET A 471 36.11 -23.92 -9.32
C MET A 471 36.33 -22.72 -8.39
N ALA A 472 36.64 -22.98 -7.11
CA ALA A 472 36.89 -21.92 -6.13
C ALA A 472 38.19 -21.16 -6.44
N ASP A 473 39.24 -21.87 -6.88
CA ASP A 473 40.49 -21.25 -7.30
C ASP A 473 40.28 -20.33 -8.52
N CYS A 474 39.49 -20.78 -9.51
CA CYS A 474 39.12 -19.95 -10.65
C CYS A 474 38.33 -18.70 -10.22
N ALA A 475 37.40 -18.85 -9.28
CA ALA A 475 36.62 -17.72 -8.76
C ALA A 475 37.50 -16.69 -8.03
N MET A 476 38.49 -17.14 -7.26
CA MET A 476 39.45 -16.28 -6.59
C MET A 476 40.31 -15.49 -7.57
N LEU A 477 40.84 -16.15 -8.61
CA LEU A 477 41.62 -15.48 -9.66
C LEU A 477 40.82 -14.38 -10.37
N ASP A 478 39.55 -14.66 -10.67
CA ASP A 478 38.68 -13.69 -11.34
C ASP A 478 38.24 -12.55 -10.39
N LEU A 479 38.06 -12.81 -9.08
CA LEU A 479 37.82 -11.76 -8.08
C LEU A 479 39.01 -10.80 -7.94
N GLU A 480 40.23 -11.34 -7.89
CA GLU A 480 41.47 -10.53 -7.88
C GLU A 480 41.63 -9.75 -9.18
N ALA A 481 41.27 -10.34 -10.33
CA ALA A 481 41.32 -9.66 -11.62
C ALA A 481 40.34 -8.47 -11.66
N ILE A 482 39.12 -8.63 -11.13
CA ILE A 482 38.16 -7.54 -10.99
C ILE A 482 38.73 -6.44 -10.09
N GLU A 483 39.34 -6.79 -8.95
CA GLU A 483 39.98 -5.81 -8.03
C GLU A 483 41.06 -4.98 -8.74
N LYS A 484 41.92 -5.65 -9.53
CA LYS A 484 42.98 -5.00 -10.30
C LYS A 484 42.45 -4.06 -11.39
N GLN A 485 41.25 -4.29 -11.93
CA GLN A 485 40.59 -3.37 -12.88
C GLN A 485 40.13 -2.07 -12.22
N GLY A 486 39.88 -2.06 -10.90
CA GLY A 486 39.44 -0.88 -10.14
C GLY A 486 40.56 0.08 -9.75
N HIS A 487 41.82 -0.34 -9.84
CA HIS A 487 42.99 0.47 -9.56
C HIS A 487 43.77 0.71 -10.85
N PRO A 488 43.52 1.81 -11.59
CA PRO A 488 44.42 2.20 -12.67
C PRO A 488 45.80 2.46 -12.05
N GLN A 489 46.79 1.67 -12.46
CA GLN A 489 48.19 1.90 -12.13
C GLN A 489 48.52 3.35 -12.51
N ARG A 490 48.92 4.15 -11.51
CA ARG A 490 49.45 5.50 -11.70
C ARG A 490 50.89 5.45 -12.20
#